data_AF-A0A3D4T5Z2-F1
#
_entry.id   AF-A0A3D4T5Z2-F1
#
_cell.length_a   1.000
_cell.length_b   1.000
_cell.length_c   1.000
_cell.angle_alpha   90.00
_cell.angle_beta   90.00
_cell.angle_gamma   90.00
#
_symmetry.space_group_name_H-M   'P 1'
#
loop_
_entity.id
_entity.type
_entity.pdbx_description
1 polymer ?
#
loop_
_entity_poly.entity_id
_entity_poly.type
_entity_poly.pdbx_seq_one_letter_code
_entity_poly.pdbx_strand_id
1 'polypeptide(L)'
;MYSTSQFYVEEYFGNEIPLDDINKYLSRASDELDTLTYGRLIKAYPTEQIYDEKVQKAVCAVAECLYKIEEQRKAVAARVDTDGKYTGPISSIKAGEESVSYASVNSSSSVYSAAAASKEAQNQLIAETATRYIANVPDANGINLLYAGGEAYV
;
A
#
# COMPACT_ATOMS: atom_id res chain seq x y z
N MET A 1 6.00 -13.59 -6.98
CA MET A 1 5.88 -12.20 -7.46
C MET A 1 4.98 -12.23 -8.66
N TYR A 2 3.87 -11.48 -8.62
CA TYR A 2 2.81 -11.60 -9.62
C TYR A 2 2.93 -10.62 -10.79
N SER A 3 3.71 -9.53 -10.63
CA SER A 3 3.94 -8.51 -11.67
C SER A 3 5.43 -8.36 -11.99
N THR A 4 5.77 -7.78 -13.14
CA THR A 4 7.15 -7.54 -13.58
C THR A 4 7.44 -6.05 -13.72
N SER A 5 8.71 -5.66 -13.72
CA SER A 5 9.11 -4.27 -13.99
C SER A 5 8.68 -3.80 -15.39
N GLN A 6 8.63 -4.72 -16.35
CA GLN A 6 8.16 -4.43 -17.71
C GLN A 6 6.68 -4.06 -17.70
N PHE A 7 5.83 -4.86 -17.04
CA PHE A 7 4.41 -4.56 -16.89
C PHE A 7 4.18 -3.22 -16.19
N TYR A 8 4.97 -2.89 -15.16
CA TYR A 8 4.86 -1.62 -14.47
C TYR A 8 5.06 -0.41 -15.41
N VAL A 9 6.05 -0.49 -16.31
CA VAL A 9 6.38 0.61 -17.23
C VAL A 9 5.45 0.64 -18.44
N GLU A 10 5.18 -0.51 -19.06
CA GLU A 10 4.54 -0.60 -20.37
C GLU A 10 3.01 -0.73 -20.31
N GLU A 11 2.45 -1.36 -19.27
CA GLU A 11 1.01 -1.61 -19.15
C GLU A 11 0.34 -0.82 -18.02
N TYR A 12 1.02 -0.73 -16.88
CA TYR A 12 0.54 0.05 -15.74
C TYR A 12 0.91 1.54 -15.86
N PHE A 13 1.91 1.88 -16.69
CA PHE A 13 2.42 3.24 -16.92
C PHE A 13 2.85 3.97 -15.63
N GLY A 14 3.43 3.21 -14.70
CA GLY A 14 3.92 3.75 -13.43
C GLY A 14 5.23 4.51 -13.60
N ASN A 15 5.38 5.60 -12.85
CA ASN A 15 6.55 6.49 -12.91
C ASN A 15 7.08 6.91 -11.52
N GLU A 16 6.52 6.37 -10.44
CA GLU A 16 6.85 6.80 -9.08
C GLU A 16 8.09 6.09 -8.51
N ILE A 17 8.26 4.80 -8.84
CA ILE A 17 9.36 3.98 -8.30
C ILE A 17 10.54 3.99 -9.29
N PRO A 18 11.77 4.29 -8.84
CA PRO A 18 12.95 4.14 -9.70
C PRO A 18 13.17 2.68 -10.08
N LEU A 19 13.55 2.44 -11.34
CA LEU A 19 13.72 1.10 -11.92
C LEU A 19 14.72 0.20 -11.17
N ASP A 20 15.67 0.79 -10.45
CA ASP A 20 16.64 0.04 -9.65
C ASP A 20 15.99 -0.63 -8.43
N ASP A 21 15.05 0.06 -7.78
CA ASP A 21 14.35 -0.42 -6.58
C ASP A 21 13.04 -1.16 -6.91
N ILE A 22 12.56 -1.12 -8.16
CA ILE A 22 11.22 -1.59 -8.50
C ILE A 22 10.97 -3.06 -8.14
N ASN A 23 11.92 -3.94 -8.43
CA ASN A 23 11.78 -5.37 -8.16
C ASN A 23 11.64 -5.65 -6.66
N LYS A 24 12.34 -4.88 -5.83
CA LYS A 24 12.24 -4.96 -4.37
C LYS A 24 10.84 -4.56 -3.88
N TYR A 25 10.26 -3.48 -4.43
CA TYR A 25 8.92 -3.04 -4.05
C TYR A 25 7.82 -3.96 -4.59
N LEU A 26 7.95 -4.47 -5.82
CA LEU A 26 7.01 -5.45 -6.38
C LEU A 26 7.02 -6.79 -5.61
N SER A 27 8.19 -7.23 -5.16
CA SER A 27 8.29 -8.43 -4.32
C SER A 27 7.60 -8.22 -2.98
N ARG A 28 7.82 -7.08 -2.31
CA ARG A 28 7.13 -6.75 -1.05
C ARG A 28 5.62 -6.60 -1.24
N ALA A 29 5.21 -5.95 -2.32
CA ALA A 29 3.80 -5.77 -2.64
C ALA A 29 3.08 -7.10 -2.91
N SER A 30 3.77 -8.07 -3.52
CA SER A 30 3.22 -9.43 -3.70
C SER A 30 2.96 -10.12 -2.36
N ASP A 31 3.92 -10.06 -1.43
CA ASP A 31 3.80 -10.65 -0.09
C ASP A 31 2.65 -10.03 0.75
N GLU A 32 2.49 -8.71 0.65
CA GLU A 32 1.34 -8.01 1.23
C GLU A 32 0.01 -8.45 0.58
N LEU A 33 -0.02 -8.62 -0.74
CA LEU A 33 -1.20 -9.12 -1.45
C LEU A 33 -1.56 -10.55 -1.04
N ASP A 34 -0.55 -11.41 -0.86
CA ASP A 34 -0.74 -12.78 -0.37
C ASP A 34 -1.34 -12.77 1.04
N THR A 35 -0.84 -11.89 1.91
CA THR A 35 -1.39 -11.71 3.25
C THR A 35 -2.84 -11.23 3.21
N LEU A 36 -3.16 -10.25 2.36
CA LEU A 36 -4.52 -9.71 2.21
C LEU A 36 -5.51 -10.72 1.61
N THR A 37 -5.05 -11.58 0.72
CA THR A 37 -5.87 -12.62 0.08
C THR A 37 -5.88 -13.93 0.85
N TYR A 38 -5.33 -13.96 2.07
CA TYR A 38 -5.25 -15.17 2.91
C TYR A 38 -4.56 -16.35 2.21
N GLY A 39 -3.58 -16.04 1.34
CA GLY A 39 -2.85 -17.03 0.53
C GLY A 39 -3.68 -17.67 -0.59
N ARG A 40 -4.84 -17.10 -0.96
CA ARG A 40 -5.66 -17.62 -2.07
C ARG A 40 -4.97 -17.49 -3.42
N LEU A 41 -4.19 -16.43 -3.65
CA LEU A 41 -3.42 -16.27 -4.88
C LEU A 41 -2.41 -17.40 -5.10
N ILE A 42 -1.80 -17.90 -4.02
CA ILE A 42 -0.87 -19.05 -4.05
C ILE A 42 -1.62 -20.35 -4.35
N LYS A 43 -2.79 -20.54 -3.73
CA LYS A 43 -3.55 -21.79 -3.81
C LYS A 43 -4.35 -21.93 -5.11
N ALA A 44 -4.87 -20.84 -5.64
CA ALA A 44 -5.80 -20.85 -6.75
C ALA A 44 -5.74 -19.52 -7.53
N TYR A 45 -4.65 -19.34 -8.27
CA TYR A 45 -4.46 -18.17 -9.11
C TYR A 45 -5.57 -18.06 -10.18
N PRO A 46 -6.14 -16.87 -10.43
CA PRO A 46 -7.18 -16.71 -11.44
C PRO A 46 -6.73 -17.17 -12.84
N THR A 47 -7.62 -17.85 -13.56
CA THR A 47 -7.33 -18.40 -14.90
C THR A 47 -7.64 -17.44 -16.04
N GLU A 48 -8.49 -16.43 -15.80
CA GLU A 48 -8.84 -15.43 -16.80
C GLU A 48 -7.80 -14.33 -16.87
N GLN A 49 -7.37 -13.97 -18.08
CA GLN A 49 -6.36 -12.94 -18.31
C GLN A 49 -6.77 -11.58 -17.74
N ILE A 50 -8.06 -11.24 -17.77
CA ILE A 50 -8.60 -9.99 -17.22
C ILE A 50 -8.38 -9.93 -15.69
N TYR A 51 -8.47 -11.06 -15.00
CA TYR A 51 -8.27 -11.13 -13.56
C TYR A 51 -6.78 -11.15 -13.20
N ASP A 52 -5.95 -11.82 -13.99
CA ASP A 52 -4.49 -11.74 -13.90
C ASP A 52 -4.00 -10.29 -14.01
N GLU A 53 -4.43 -9.55 -15.03
CA GLU A 53 -4.08 -8.13 -15.20
C GLU A 53 -4.49 -7.27 -14.00
N LYS A 54 -5.66 -7.56 -13.40
CA LYS A 54 -6.11 -6.84 -12.19
C LYS A 54 -5.22 -7.11 -10.98
N VAL A 55 -4.78 -8.36 -10.79
CA VAL A 55 -3.82 -8.72 -9.74
C VAL A 55 -2.49 -8.01 -9.97
N GLN A 56 -2.01 -8.00 -11.22
CA GLN A 56 -0.76 -7.30 -11.57
C GLN A 56 -0.85 -5.78 -11.31
N LYS A 57 -1.96 -5.14 -11.69
CA LYS A 57 -2.25 -3.73 -11.40
C LYS A 57 -2.32 -3.46 -9.89
N ALA A 58 -2.89 -4.39 -9.12
CA ALA A 58 -2.93 -4.29 -7.66
C ALA A 58 -1.52 -4.33 -7.04
N VAL A 59 -0.65 -5.24 -7.49
CA VAL A 59 0.75 -5.30 -7.03
C VAL A 59 1.48 -3.99 -7.35
N CYS A 60 1.31 -3.45 -8.56
CA CYS A 60 1.92 -2.18 -8.94
C CYS A 60 1.45 -1.02 -8.05
N ALA A 61 0.15 -0.88 -7.81
CA ALA A 61 -0.40 0.17 -6.97
C ALA A 61 0.05 0.06 -5.50
N VAL A 62 0.13 -1.17 -4.96
CA VAL A 62 0.65 -1.40 -3.61
C VAL A 62 2.15 -1.09 -3.53
N ALA A 63 2.93 -1.43 -4.56
CA ALA A 63 4.35 -1.10 -4.62
C ALA A 63 4.58 0.42 -4.57
N GLU A 64 3.77 1.21 -5.27
CA GLU A 64 3.86 2.68 -5.24
C GLU A 64 3.48 3.24 -3.87
N CYS A 65 2.42 2.71 -3.24
CA CYS A 65 2.07 3.09 -1.88
C CYS A 65 3.21 2.81 -0.89
N LEU A 66 3.84 1.63 -0.97
CA LEU A 66 4.98 1.27 -0.13
C LEU A 66 6.16 2.22 -0.35
N TYR A 67 6.45 2.58 -1.60
CA TYR A 67 7.52 3.53 -1.93
C TYR A 67 7.25 4.91 -1.32
N LYS A 68 6.04 5.45 -1.51
CA LYS A 68 5.62 6.74 -0.95
C LYS A 68 5.71 6.78 0.58
N ILE A 69 5.27 5.72 1.25
CA ILE A 69 5.35 5.61 2.72
C ILE A 69 6.81 5.69 3.18
N GLU A 70 7.70 4.97 2.52
CA GLU A 70 9.13 4.97 2.86
C GLU A 70 9.79 6.33 2.58
N GLU A 71 9.38 7.02 1.51
CA GLU A 71 9.83 8.39 1.22
C GLU A 71 9.41 9.36 2.33
N GLN A 72 8.15 9.29 2.78
CA GLN A 72 7.67 10.11 3.91
C GLN A 72 8.44 9.77 5.19
N ARG A 73 8.70 8.49 5.47
CA ARG A 73 9.47 8.05 6.64
C ARG A 73 10.90 8.60 6.63
N LYS A 74 11.58 8.55 5.48
CA LYS A 74 12.92 9.15 5.31
C LYS A 74 12.89 10.67 5.48
N ALA A 75 11.88 11.34 4.92
CA ALA A 75 11.73 12.78 5.05
C ALA A 75 11.47 13.24 6.49
N VAL A 76 10.74 12.45 7.30
CA VAL A 76 10.55 12.71 8.73
C VAL A 76 11.84 12.43 9.51
N ALA A 77 12.51 11.30 9.27
CA ALA A 77 13.76 10.95 9.94
C ALA A 77 14.86 12.00 9.68
N ALA A 78 14.99 12.50 8.46
CA ALA A 78 15.95 13.56 8.11
C ALA A 78 15.67 14.91 8.81
N ARG A 79 14.45 15.14 9.30
CA ARG A 79 14.09 16.33 10.11
C ARG A 79 14.44 16.14 11.59
N VAL A 80 14.73 14.90 11.99
CA VAL A 80 15.10 14.48 13.34
C VAL A 80 16.58 14.08 13.31
N ASP A 81 17.49 15.02 13.08
CA ASP A 81 18.92 14.71 13.02
C ASP A 81 19.67 15.00 14.34
N THR A 82 20.40 13.97 14.76
CA THR A 82 21.51 13.78 15.72
C THR A 82 21.47 14.31 17.16
N ASP A 83 20.69 15.33 17.52
CA ASP A 83 20.65 15.88 18.91
C ASP A 83 19.26 15.78 19.57
N GLY A 84 18.31 15.07 18.94
CA GLY A 84 16.91 15.05 19.38
C GLY A 84 16.19 16.39 19.20
N LYS A 85 16.79 17.33 18.45
CA LYS A 85 16.29 18.68 18.25
C LYS A 85 15.63 18.82 16.88
N TYR A 86 14.30 19.00 16.88
CA TYR A 86 13.49 19.26 15.69
C TYR A 86 13.99 20.52 14.95
N THR A 87 14.54 20.38 13.73
CA THR A 87 14.91 21.52 12.89
C THR A 87 13.78 21.83 11.89
N GLY A 88 12.72 22.45 12.39
CA GLY A 88 11.62 22.99 11.60
C GLY A 88 10.85 24.00 12.48
N PRO A 89 10.08 24.93 11.91
CA PRO A 89 9.37 25.93 12.71
C PRO A 89 8.49 25.21 13.74
N ILE A 90 8.88 25.34 15.01
CA ILE A 90 8.16 24.86 16.18
C ILE A 90 6.92 25.73 16.30
N SER A 91 5.84 25.37 15.60
CA SER A 91 4.52 25.79 16.05
C SER A 91 4.22 24.99 17.30
N SER A 92 4.57 25.60 18.43
CA SER A 92 4.19 25.22 19.78
C SER A 92 2.69 24.91 19.81
N ILE A 93 2.33 23.65 19.95
CA ILE A 93 0.96 23.27 20.33
C ILE A 93 1.07 22.78 21.77
N LYS A 94 0.90 23.76 22.65
CA LYS A 94 0.78 23.57 24.09
C LYS A 94 -0.33 22.56 24.40
N ALA A 95 -0.10 21.84 25.49
CA ALA A 95 -1.12 21.22 26.31
C ALA A 95 -2.35 22.14 26.46
N GLY A 96 -3.53 21.61 26.18
CA GLY A 96 -4.78 22.32 26.30
C GLY A 96 -5.87 21.55 25.61
N GLU A 97 -6.88 21.20 26.40
CA GLU A 97 -8.12 20.55 25.99
C GLU A 97 -8.80 21.26 24.80
N GLU A 98 -9.66 20.49 24.11
CA GLU A 98 -10.73 20.94 23.20
C GLU A 98 -10.37 21.40 21.77
N SER A 99 -10.75 20.53 20.82
CA SER A 99 -11.42 20.84 19.55
C SER A 99 -10.76 21.81 18.55
N VAL A 100 -10.57 21.33 17.31
CA VAL A 100 -11.32 21.73 16.10
C VAL A 100 -10.53 21.24 14.88
N SER A 101 -11.18 20.38 14.10
CA SER A 101 -10.77 19.93 12.78
C SER A 101 -10.30 21.10 11.91
N TYR A 102 -9.01 21.10 11.54
CA TYR A 102 -8.51 21.86 10.40
C TYR A 102 -7.61 20.97 9.53
N ALA A 103 -8.17 19.84 9.11
CA ALA A 103 -7.59 18.99 8.08
C ALA A 103 -8.02 19.50 6.70
N SER A 104 -7.35 20.54 6.19
CA SER A 104 -7.32 20.79 4.74
C SER A 104 -6.18 21.74 4.35
N VAL A 105 -4.94 21.24 4.42
CA VAL A 105 -3.90 21.54 3.43
C VAL A 105 -3.08 20.24 3.30
N ASN A 106 -3.27 19.54 2.18
CA ASN A 106 -2.54 18.32 1.77
C ASN A 106 -3.09 16.97 2.31
N SER A 107 -4.32 16.61 1.92
CA SER A 107 -4.94 15.30 2.23
C SER A 107 -4.10 14.09 1.77
N SER A 108 -3.30 14.22 0.72
CA SER A 108 -2.38 13.16 0.26
C SER A 108 -1.16 13.02 1.16
N SER A 109 -0.52 14.12 1.57
CA SER A 109 0.57 14.05 2.55
C SER A 109 0.08 13.53 3.91
N SER A 110 -1.18 13.80 4.29
CA SER A 110 -1.76 13.29 5.53
C SER A 110 -1.88 11.76 5.55
N VAL A 111 -2.40 11.12 4.49
CA VAL A 111 -2.58 9.66 4.48
C VAL A 111 -1.26 8.90 4.42
N TYR A 112 -0.30 9.33 3.60
CA TYR A 112 1.01 8.69 3.52
C TYR A 112 1.90 8.99 4.74
N SER A 113 1.78 10.18 5.35
CA SER A 113 2.49 10.48 6.60
C SER A 113 1.91 9.74 7.80
N ALA A 114 0.59 9.58 7.88
CA ALA A 114 -0.06 8.73 8.89
C ALA A 114 0.37 7.27 8.74
N ALA A 115 0.40 6.75 7.50
CA ALA A 115 0.91 5.42 7.20
C ALA A 115 2.41 5.26 7.51
N ALA A 116 3.22 6.30 7.31
CA ALA A 116 4.64 6.27 7.67
C ALA A 116 4.86 6.21 9.19
N ALA A 117 3.98 6.86 9.97
CA ALA A 117 4.03 6.94 11.43
C ALA A 117 3.43 5.71 12.14
N SER A 118 2.38 5.11 11.58
CA SER A 118 1.64 4.01 12.22
C SER A 118 1.53 2.78 11.32
N LYS A 119 1.94 1.62 11.84
CA LYS A 119 1.86 0.34 11.11
C LYS A 119 0.41 -0.04 10.78
N GLU A 120 -0.53 0.29 11.65
CA GLU A 120 -1.97 0.07 11.43
C GLU A 120 -2.48 0.89 10.23
N ALA A 121 -2.15 2.19 10.18
CA ALA A 121 -2.52 3.06 9.06
C ALA A 121 -1.85 2.64 7.74
N GLN A 122 -0.61 2.14 7.80
CA GLN A 122 0.04 1.51 6.65
C GLN A 122 -0.75 0.31 6.13
N ASN A 123 -1.09 -0.64 7.00
CA ASN A 123 -1.83 -1.83 6.60
C ASN A 123 -3.21 -1.49 6.06
N GLN A 124 -3.91 -0.51 6.64
CA GLN A 124 -5.20 -0.06 6.10
C GLN A 124 -5.07 0.56 4.71
N LEU A 125 -4.12 1.47 4.51
CA LEU A 125 -3.92 2.11 3.21
C LEU A 125 -3.55 1.10 2.12
N ILE A 126 -2.68 0.13 2.45
CA ILE A 126 -2.30 -0.96 1.54
C ILE A 126 -3.53 -1.83 1.20
N ALA A 127 -4.30 -2.21 2.22
CA ALA A 127 -5.51 -3.02 2.06
C ALA A 127 -6.56 -2.32 1.18
N GLU A 128 -6.83 -1.03 1.41
CA GLU A 128 -7.77 -0.24 0.61
C GLU A 128 -7.29 -0.13 -0.84
N THR A 129 -6.00 0.15 -1.05
CA THR A 129 -5.39 0.26 -2.37
C THR A 129 -5.52 -1.06 -3.14
N ALA A 130 -5.10 -2.18 -2.53
CA ALA A 130 -5.23 -3.50 -3.13
C ALA A 130 -6.69 -3.83 -3.44
N THR A 131 -7.58 -3.63 -2.45
CA THR A 131 -9.01 -3.95 -2.55
C THR A 131 -9.66 -3.26 -3.75
N ARG A 132 -9.27 -2.03 -4.08
CA ARG A 132 -9.83 -1.31 -5.23
C ARG A 132 -9.64 -2.04 -6.57
N TYR A 133 -8.57 -2.83 -6.71
CA TYR A 133 -8.25 -3.56 -7.94
C TYR A 133 -8.73 -5.01 -7.90
N ILE A 134 -8.61 -5.69 -6.76
CA ILE A 134 -8.98 -7.11 -6.60
C ILE A 134 -10.38 -7.32 -5.99
N ALA A 135 -11.14 -6.25 -5.73
CA ALA A 135 -12.54 -6.36 -5.36
C ALA A 135 -13.33 -7.08 -6.46
N ASN A 136 -14.08 -8.11 -6.06
CA ASN A 136 -14.89 -8.92 -6.96
C ASN A 136 -14.06 -9.70 -8.02
N VAL A 137 -12.76 -9.91 -7.78
CA VAL A 137 -11.96 -10.81 -8.61
C VAL A 137 -12.11 -12.24 -8.06
N PRO A 138 -12.67 -13.18 -8.83
CA PRO A 138 -12.73 -14.58 -8.43
C PRO A 138 -11.38 -15.27 -8.60
N ASP A 139 -11.08 -16.19 -7.70
CA ASP A 139 -10.00 -17.18 -7.83
C ASP A 139 -10.39 -18.26 -8.86
N ALA A 140 -9.49 -19.19 -9.20
CA ALA A 140 -9.80 -20.30 -10.12
C ALA A 140 -11.03 -21.14 -9.74
N ASN A 141 -11.39 -21.18 -8.45
CA ASN A 141 -12.57 -21.88 -7.91
C ASN A 141 -13.84 -21.01 -7.86
N GLY A 142 -13.79 -19.77 -8.34
CA GLY A 142 -14.93 -18.85 -8.36
C GLY A 142 -15.19 -18.13 -7.03
N ILE A 143 -14.30 -18.22 -6.04
CA ILE A 143 -14.42 -17.52 -4.75
C ILE A 143 -13.66 -16.19 -4.85
N ASN A 144 -14.26 -15.11 -4.37
CA ASN A 144 -13.59 -13.80 -4.40
C ASN A 144 -12.25 -13.82 -3.63
N LEU A 145 -11.20 -13.23 -4.20
CA LEU A 145 -9.85 -13.18 -3.60
C LEU A 145 -9.82 -12.53 -2.21
N LEU A 146 -10.70 -11.55 -1.98
CA LEU A 146 -10.85 -10.85 -0.70
C LEU A 146 -11.79 -11.57 0.28
N TYR A 147 -12.34 -12.73 -0.11
CA TYR A 147 -13.23 -13.47 0.75
C TYR A 147 -12.44 -14.17 1.85
N ALA A 148 -12.50 -13.60 3.04
CA ALA A 148 -11.86 -14.13 4.25
C ALA A 148 -12.44 -15.47 4.73
N GLY A 149 -13.61 -15.87 4.23
CA GLY A 149 -14.26 -17.12 4.62
C GLY A 149 -14.76 -17.11 6.07
N GLY A 150 -16.08 -17.01 6.24
CA GLY A 150 -16.71 -17.87 7.23
C GLY A 150 -16.73 -19.27 6.62
N GLU A 151 -16.18 -20.26 7.31
CA GLU A 151 -16.14 -21.64 6.84
C GLU A 151 -17.55 -22.11 6.44
N ALA A 152 -17.76 -22.45 5.16
CA ALA A 152 -18.78 -23.41 4.83
C ALA A 152 -18.16 -24.79 5.11
N TYR A 153 -18.25 -25.23 6.36
CA TYR A 153 -18.10 -26.63 6.72
C TYR A 153 -19.03 -27.46 5.82
N VAL A 154 -18.46 -28.40 5.07
CA VAL A 154 -19.19 -29.59 4.58
C VAL A 154 -19.01 -30.68 5.62
#